data_AF-A0A2E9HYG5-F1
#
_entry.id   AF-A0A2E9HYG5-F1
#
_cell.length_a   1.000
_cell.length_b   1.000
_cell.length_c   1.000
_cell.angle_alpha   90.00
_cell.angle_beta   90.00
_cell.angle_gamma   90.00
#
_symmetry.space_group_name_H-M   'P 1'
#
loop_
_entity.id
_entity.type
_entity.pdbx_description
1 polymer ?
#
loop_
_entity_poly.entity_id
_entity_poly.type
_entity_poly.pdbx_seq_one_letter_code
_entity_poly.pdbx_strand_id
1 'polypeptide(L)'
;MKNISSTELLKKQKKSSSEKDVTKDVQNWAAVRSKTVRLFRMQTTGIPNGKGGFRTNSEKGAPDFLGVYLLAKIPVLFAFEIKSPQGKQSGTQKAWQDRAEEFGVSYFIIKCWQDAESAIQRLHKKHRRKIHWGFLGPKFPEHVTLDKKLWGNFKDSTGETKKTTRGSSVPDPKNKKQSDKVRDNPGG
;
A
#
# COMPACT_ATOMS: atom_id res chain seq x y z
N MET A 1 6.25 6.42 38.27
CA MET A 1 5.84 5.54 37.16
C MET A 1 6.68 5.92 35.93
N LYS A 2 7.35 4.96 35.27
CA LYS A 2 8.24 5.27 34.13
C LYS A 2 7.38 5.60 32.90
N ASN A 3 7.51 6.81 32.35
CA ASN A 3 6.90 7.22 31.09
C ASN A 3 7.57 6.48 29.93
N ILE A 4 7.00 5.35 29.53
CA ILE A 4 7.44 4.62 28.34
C ILE A 4 6.91 5.39 27.13
N SER A 5 7.80 5.85 26.25
CA SER A 5 7.39 6.60 25.06
C SER A 5 6.56 5.72 24.12
N SER A 6 5.59 6.30 23.41
CA SER A 6 4.73 5.59 22.44
C SER A 6 5.52 4.78 21.41
N THR A 7 6.74 5.25 21.08
CA THR A 7 7.71 4.57 20.21
C THR A 7 8.25 3.26 20.78
N GLU A 8 8.44 3.17 22.09
CA GLU A 8 8.88 1.94 22.75
C GLU A 8 7.74 0.94 22.91
N LEU A 9 6.52 1.40 23.17
CA LEU A 9 5.31 0.56 23.20
C LEU A 9 5.04 -0.06 21.81
N LEU A 10 5.17 0.73 20.74
CA LEU A 10 5.06 0.23 19.36
C LEU A 10 6.15 -0.78 19.01
N LYS A 11 7.39 -0.58 19.47
CA LYS A 11 8.49 -1.55 19.29
C LYS A 11 8.26 -2.84 20.10
N LYS A 12 7.66 -2.74 21.29
CA LYS A 12 7.39 -3.88 22.17
C LYS A 12 6.19 -4.71 21.68
N GLN A 13 5.12 -4.07 21.22
CA GLN A 13 4.01 -4.73 20.53
C GLN A 13 4.48 -5.45 19.26
N LYS A 14 5.31 -4.80 18.44
CA LYS A 14 5.95 -5.43 17.28
C LYS A 14 6.85 -6.62 17.60
N LYS A 15 7.13 -6.96 18.87
CA LYS A 15 7.98 -8.11 19.22
C LYS A 15 7.19 -9.38 19.58
N SER A 16 5.90 -9.30 19.89
CA SER A 16 5.11 -10.46 20.36
C SER A 16 3.82 -10.76 19.57
N SER A 17 3.55 -10.06 18.47
CA SER A 17 2.35 -10.33 17.66
C SER A 17 2.45 -11.69 16.95
N SER A 18 1.43 -12.52 17.11
CA SER A 18 1.31 -13.76 16.33
C SER A 18 0.95 -13.44 14.87
N GLU A 19 1.20 -14.37 13.95
CA GLU A 19 0.82 -14.20 12.54
C GLU A 19 -0.71 -14.02 12.38
N LYS A 20 -1.49 -14.65 13.26
CA LYS A 20 -2.94 -14.49 13.34
C LYS A 20 -3.35 -13.06 13.72
N ASP A 21 -2.65 -12.44 14.67
CA ASP A 21 -2.92 -11.05 15.06
C ASP A 21 -2.57 -10.08 13.94
N VAL A 22 -1.41 -10.28 13.30
CA VAL A 22 -1.01 -9.48 12.12
C VAL A 22 -2.03 -9.62 11.01
N THR A 23 -2.51 -10.84 10.74
CA THR A 23 -3.55 -11.11 9.74
C THR A 23 -4.81 -10.31 10.04
N LYS A 24 -5.28 -10.32 11.29
CA LYS A 24 -6.48 -9.57 11.71
C LYS A 24 -6.29 -8.07 11.55
N ASP A 25 -5.15 -7.53 11.95
CA ASP A 25 -4.84 -6.11 11.83
C ASP A 25 -4.80 -5.65 10.38
N VAL A 26 -4.22 -6.47 9.48
CA VAL A 26 -4.19 -6.20 8.04
C VAL A 26 -5.59 -6.28 7.43
N GLN A 27 -6.42 -7.24 7.83
CA GLN A 27 -7.82 -7.30 7.38
C GLN A 27 -8.62 -6.07 7.82
N ASN A 28 -8.47 -5.62 9.06
CA ASN A 28 -9.10 -4.38 9.55
C ASN A 28 -8.61 -3.15 8.78
N TRP A 29 -7.29 -3.05 8.56
CA TRP A 29 -6.68 -2.00 7.75
C TRP A 29 -7.22 -1.96 6.31
N ALA A 30 -7.48 -3.13 5.71
CA ALA A 30 -8.06 -3.23 4.38
C ALA A 30 -9.57 -2.91 4.37
N ALA A 31 -10.31 -3.29 5.41
CA ALA A 31 -11.75 -3.01 5.52
C ALA A 31 -12.05 -1.50 5.51
N VAL A 32 -11.27 -0.71 6.25
CA VAL A 32 -11.39 0.76 6.22
C VAL A 32 -10.99 1.38 4.88
N ARG A 33 -10.25 0.63 4.04
CA ARG A 33 -9.83 1.00 2.68
C ARG A 33 -10.62 0.27 1.59
N SER A 34 -11.76 -0.32 1.92
CA SER A 34 -12.60 -1.14 1.02
C SER A 34 -12.89 -0.51 -0.35
N LYS A 35 -12.90 0.82 -0.48
CA LYS A 35 -13.11 1.52 -1.75
C LYS A 35 -11.91 1.46 -2.70
N THR A 36 -10.71 1.20 -2.19
CA THR A 36 -9.46 1.26 -2.95
C THR A 36 -8.57 0.04 -2.77
N VAL A 37 -8.75 -0.75 -1.72
CA VAL A 37 -8.05 -2.01 -1.47
C VAL A 37 -9.06 -3.12 -1.21
N ARG A 38 -8.91 -4.24 -1.91
CA ARG A 38 -9.62 -5.49 -1.63
C ARG A 38 -8.60 -6.59 -1.38
N LEU A 39 -8.84 -7.42 -0.37
CA LEU A 39 -8.04 -8.60 -0.07
C LEU A 39 -8.90 -9.87 -0.20
N PHE A 40 -8.35 -10.89 -0.83
CA PHE A 40 -8.95 -12.20 -1.05
C PHE A 40 -8.04 -13.22 -0.39
N ARG A 41 -8.55 -13.91 0.64
CA ARG A 41 -7.76 -14.89 1.38
C ARG A 41 -7.66 -16.19 0.59
N MET A 42 -6.45 -16.63 0.29
CA MET A 42 -6.22 -17.75 -0.63
C MET A 42 -6.49 -19.12 -0.01
N GLN A 43 -6.37 -19.24 1.31
CA GLN A 43 -6.59 -20.51 2.01
C GLN A 43 -8.07 -20.82 2.31
N THR A 44 -8.97 -19.84 2.19
CA THR A 44 -10.39 -20.00 2.55
C THR A 44 -11.31 -20.29 1.36
N THR A 45 -10.80 -20.17 0.13
CA THR A 45 -11.60 -20.51 -1.05
C THR A 45 -11.58 -22.02 -1.22
N GLY A 46 -12.60 -22.68 -0.67
CA GLY A 46 -12.83 -24.10 -0.92
C GLY A 46 -12.99 -24.33 -2.42
N ILE A 47 -12.09 -25.11 -3.02
CA ILE A 47 -12.22 -25.54 -4.41
C ILE A 47 -13.15 -26.76 -4.40
N PRO A 48 -14.27 -26.76 -5.14
CA PRO A 48 -15.13 -27.92 -5.22
C PRO A 48 -14.33 -29.15 -5.65
N ASN A 49 -14.46 -30.27 -4.92
CA ASN A 49 -13.71 -31.49 -5.18
C ASN A 49 -14.44 -32.49 -6.12
N GLY A 50 -15.60 -32.08 -6.67
CA GLY A 50 -16.44 -32.93 -7.53
C GLY A 50 -17.18 -34.07 -6.80
N LYS A 51 -16.96 -34.24 -5.49
CA LYS A 51 -17.57 -35.27 -4.62
C LYS A 51 -18.46 -34.68 -3.53
N GLY A 52 -18.99 -33.47 -3.75
CA GLY A 52 -19.82 -32.75 -2.78
C GLY A 52 -19.06 -32.11 -1.61
N GLY A 53 -17.72 -32.05 -1.66
CA GLY A 53 -16.89 -31.39 -0.66
C GLY A 53 -16.01 -30.28 -1.23
N PHE A 54 -15.26 -29.62 -0.34
CA PHE A 54 -14.29 -28.60 -0.70
C PHE A 54 -12.88 -29.07 -0.36
N ARG A 55 -11.92 -28.83 -1.26
CA ARG A 55 -10.48 -28.98 -0.98
C ARG A 55 -9.86 -27.60 -0.78
N THR A 56 -8.83 -27.54 0.06
CA THR A 56 -7.97 -26.36 0.14
C THR A 56 -7.12 -26.23 -1.13
N ASN A 57 -6.64 -25.03 -1.42
CA ASN A 57 -5.72 -24.81 -2.52
C ASN A 57 -4.49 -25.72 -2.35
N SER A 58 -4.21 -26.56 -3.34
CA SER A 58 -3.07 -27.49 -3.32
C SER A 58 -1.73 -26.81 -3.62
N GLU A 59 -1.75 -25.54 -4.03
CA GLU A 59 -0.52 -24.82 -4.33
C GLU A 59 0.24 -24.43 -3.04
N LYS A 60 1.33 -25.16 -2.78
CA LYS A 60 2.24 -24.85 -1.68
C LYS A 60 2.94 -23.52 -1.93
N GLY A 61 3.04 -22.71 -0.88
CA GLY A 61 3.74 -21.43 -0.93
C GLY A 61 2.90 -20.26 -1.49
N ALA A 62 1.63 -20.49 -1.82
CA ALA A 62 0.71 -19.39 -2.14
C ALA A 62 0.63 -18.37 -0.98
N PRO A 63 0.47 -17.07 -1.29
CA PRO A 63 0.40 -16.03 -0.28
C PRO A 63 -0.89 -16.12 0.53
N ASP A 64 -0.90 -15.56 1.73
CA ASP A 64 -2.12 -15.48 2.55
C ASP A 64 -3.25 -14.72 1.85
N PHE A 65 -2.90 -13.63 1.15
CA PHE A 65 -3.85 -12.81 0.40
C PHE A 65 -3.38 -12.50 -1.02
N LEU A 66 -4.31 -12.59 -1.96
CA LEU A 66 -4.27 -11.81 -3.18
C LEU A 66 -5.04 -10.51 -2.97
N GLY A 67 -4.52 -9.42 -3.51
CA GLY A 67 -5.09 -8.11 -3.34
C GLY A 67 -5.25 -7.37 -4.66
N VAL A 68 -6.25 -6.48 -4.68
CA VAL A 68 -6.48 -5.53 -5.76
C VAL A 68 -6.42 -4.14 -5.18
N TYR A 69 -5.50 -3.33 -5.69
CA TYR A 69 -5.43 -1.91 -5.41
C TYR A 69 -5.99 -1.12 -6.59
N LEU A 70 -7.05 -0.35 -6.37
CA LEU A 70 -7.69 0.45 -7.40
C LEU A 70 -7.00 1.82 -7.51
N LEU A 71 -6.10 1.96 -8.49
CA LEU A 71 -5.42 3.21 -8.78
C LEU A 71 -6.08 3.89 -9.98
N ALA A 72 -6.77 5.01 -9.77
CA ALA A 72 -7.44 5.74 -10.86
C ALA A 72 -8.38 4.85 -11.69
N LYS A 73 -9.15 3.98 -11.02
CA LYS A 73 -10.02 2.94 -11.63
C LYS A 73 -9.28 1.84 -12.40
N ILE A 74 -7.95 1.84 -12.40
CA ILE A 74 -7.13 0.76 -12.95
C ILE A 74 -6.79 -0.21 -11.80
N PRO A 75 -7.17 -1.50 -11.90
CA PRO A 75 -6.82 -2.49 -10.90
C PRO A 75 -5.33 -2.84 -11.00
N VAL A 76 -4.64 -2.78 -9.87
CA VAL A 76 -3.25 -3.24 -9.72
C VAL A 76 -3.26 -4.45 -8.79
N LEU A 77 -2.78 -5.59 -9.29
CA LEU A 77 -2.70 -6.83 -8.54
C LEU A 77 -1.48 -6.85 -7.62
N PHE A 78 -1.66 -7.38 -6.42
CA PHE A 78 -0.57 -7.61 -5.47
C PHE A 78 -0.83 -8.86 -4.62
N ALA A 79 0.22 -9.35 -3.96
CA ALA A 79 0.16 -10.48 -3.05
C ALA A 79 0.74 -10.08 -1.69
N PHE A 80 0.06 -10.44 -0.60
CA PHE A 80 0.55 -10.28 0.77
C PHE A 80 0.79 -11.64 1.41
N GLU A 81 2.02 -11.84 1.85
CA GLU A 81 2.43 -12.94 2.72
C GLU A 81 2.56 -12.40 4.14
N ILE A 82 1.69 -12.85 5.03
CA ILE A 82 1.71 -12.44 6.42
C ILE A 82 2.77 -13.25 7.15
N LYS A 83 3.58 -12.56 7.96
CA LYS A 83 4.51 -13.21 8.88
C LYS A 83 4.41 -12.58 10.24
N SER A 84 4.74 -13.35 11.27
CA SER A 84 5.11 -12.74 12.54
C SER A 84 6.32 -11.81 12.36
N PRO A 85 6.58 -10.88 13.29
CA PRO A 85 7.69 -9.94 13.19
C PRO A 85 9.06 -10.61 12.98
N GLN A 86 9.27 -11.78 13.57
CA GLN A 86 10.48 -12.60 13.42
C GLN A 86 10.34 -13.68 12.34
N GLY A 87 9.13 -13.89 11.82
CA GLY A 87 8.84 -14.87 10.78
C GLY A 87 9.64 -14.60 9.51
N LYS A 88 9.98 -15.70 8.83
CA LYS A 88 10.72 -15.72 7.58
C LYS A 88 9.90 -16.44 6.52
N GLN A 89 10.07 -16.03 5.27
CA GLN A 89 9.50 -16.69 4.11
C GLN A 89 10.16 -18.06 3.92
N SER A 90 9.37 -19.07 3.58
CA SER A 90 9.89 -20.40 3.23
C SER A 90 10.44 -20.44 1.79
N GLY A 91 11.20 -21.47 1.45
CA GLY A 91 11.71 -21.65 0.08
C GLY A 91 10.58 -21.78 -0.97
N THR A 92 9.48 -22.46 -0.62
CA THR A 92 8.32 -22.59 -1.51
C THR A 92 7.57 -21.27 -1.71
N GLN A 93 7.47 -20.44 -0.67
CA GLN A 93 6.88 -19.11 -0.76
C GLN A 93 7.74 -18.17 -1.62
N LYS A 94 9.07 -18.31 -1.55
CA LYS A 94 9.98 -17.57 -2.43
C LYS A 94 9.81 -17.97 -3.90
N ALA A 95 9.77 -19.28 -4.18
CA ALA A 95 9.52 -19.77 -5.54
C ALA A 95 8.15 -19.35 -6.10
N TRP A 96 7.13 -19.20 -5.23
CA TRP A 96 5.84 -18.63 -5.63
C TRP A 96 5.96 -17.15 -5.93
N GLN A 97 6.63 -16.37 -5.07
CA GLN A 97 6.90 -14.95 -5.28
C GLN A 97 7.60 -14.71 -6.61
N ASP A 98 8.69 -15.42 -6.90
CA ASP A 98 9.47 -15.23 -8.13
C ASP A 98 8.58 -15.38 -9.37
N ARG A 99 7.78 -16.45 -9.42
CA ARG A 99 6.79 -16.67 -10.50
C ARG A 99 5.75 -15.56 -10.55
N ALA A 100 5.19 -15.13 -9.42
CA ALA A 100 4.16 -14.10 -9.41
C ALA A 100 4.68 -12.75 -9.91
N GLU A 101 5.92 -12.40 -9.57
CA GLU A 101 6.58 -11.17 -10.02
C GLU A 101 6.86 -11.18 -11.53
N GLU A 102 7.17 -12.34 -12.13
CA GLU A 102 7.25 -12.51 -13.59
C GLU A 102 5.94 -12.17 -14.30
N PHE A 103 4.79 -12.50 -13.69
CA PHE A 103 3.45 -12.13 -14.17
C PHE A 103 3.02 -10.71 -13.77
N GLY A 104 3.92 -9.90 -13.21
CA GLY A 104 3.67 -8.51 -12.86
C GLY A 104 2.87 -8.31 -11.55
N VAL A 105 2.64 -9.38 -10.77
CA VAL A 105 2.04 -9.28 -9.45
C VAL A 105 3.09 -8.81 -8.46
N SER A 106 2.86 -7.68 -7.79
CA SER A 106 3.83 -7.22 -6.79
C SER A 106 3.65 -7.99 -5.47
N TYR A 107 4.71 -8.59 -4.98
CA TYR A 107 4.70 -9.41 -3.77
C TYR A 107 5.27 -8.65 -2.56
N PHE A 108 4.64 -8.80 -1.40
CA PHE A 108 5.09 -8.15 -0.16
C PHE A 108 4.98 -9.09 1.03
N ILE A 109 6.03 -9.10 1.85
CA ILE A 109 6.01 -9.71 3.19
C ILE A 109 5.50 -8.66 4.18
N ILE A 110 4.43 -8.98 4.89
CA ILE A 110 3.73 -8.07 5.79
C ILE A 110 3.86 -8.58 7.22
N LYS A 111 4.50 -7.80 8.09
CA LYS A 111 4.71 -8.15 9.51
C LYS A 111 3.88 -7.29 10.47
N CYS A 112 3.23 -6.27 9.94
CA CYS A 112 2.30 -5.39 10.64
C CYS A 112 1.45 -4.61 9.61
N TRP A 113 0.38 -3.97 10.06
CA TRP A 113 -0.47 -3.16 9.17
C TRP A 113 0.28 -1.99 8.51
N GLN A 114 1.31 -1.43 9.17
CA GLN A 114 2.12 -0.36 8.58
C GLN A 114 2.93 -0.84 7.37
N ASP A 115 3.31 -2.11 7.32
CA ASP A 115 3.98 -2.67 6.15
C ASP A 115 3.00 -2.78 4.97
N ALA A 116 1.74 -3.12 5.24
CA ALA A 116 0.68 -3.13 4.23
C ALA A 116 0.45 -1.72 3.66
N GLU A 117 0.40 -0.70 4.52
CA GLU A 117 0.34 0.70 4.08
C GLU A 117 1.53 1.08 3.19
N SER A 118 2.74 0.75 3.64
CA SER A 118 3.97 1.03 2.92
C SER A 118 4.03 0.30 1.57
N ALA A 119 3.49 -0.92 1.49
CA ALA A 119 3.37 -1.68 0.25
C ALA A 119 2.44 -0.99 -0.75
N ILE A 120 1.27 -0.52 -0.32
CA ILE A 120 0.34 0.23 -1.18
C ILE A 120 0.95 1.57 -1.62
N GLN A 121 1.68 2.27 -0.75
CA GLN A 121 2.43 3.48 -1.13
C GLN A 121 3.44 3.21 -2.24
N ARG A 122 4.19 2.10 -2.12
CA ARG A 122 5.17 1.68 -3.13
C ARG A 122 4.49 1.35 -4.45
N LEU A 123 3.37 0.61 -4.43
CA LEU A 123 2.56 0.34 -5.62
C LEU A 123 2.06 1.63 -6.27
N HIS A 124 1.47 2.52 -5.48
CA HIS A 124 0.98 3.80 -5.96
C HIS A 124 2.09 4.59 -6.67
N LYS A 125 3.25 4.75 -6.02
CA LYS A 125 4.39 5.47 -6.61
C LYS A 125 4.92 4.81 -7.89
N LYS A 126 5.00 3.48 -7.91
CA LYS A 126 5.46 2.68 -9.07
C LYS A 126 4.54 2.83 -10.28
N HIS A 127 3.22 2.75 -10.07
CA HIS A 127 2.25 2.72 -11.16
C HIS A 127 1.77 4.12 -11.58
N ARG A 128 1.70 5.10 -10.67
CA ARG A 128 1.27 6.48 -10.97
C ARG A 128 2.08 7.11 -12.11
N ARG A 129 3.39 6.82 -12.17
CA ARG A 129 4.29 7.34 -13.22
C ARG A 129 4.03 6.74 -14.61
N LYS A 130 3.37 5.59 -14.67
CA LYS A 130 3.09 4.85 -15.92
C LYS A 130 1.71 5.15 -16.49
N ILE A 131 0.87 5.85 -15.73
CA ILE A 131 -0.47 6.21 -16.19
C ILE A 131 -0.35 7.46 -17.08
N HIS A 132 -0.72 7.32 -18.34
CA HIS A 132 -0.89 8.48 -19.23
C HIS A 132 -2.21 9.17 -18.90
N TRP A 133 -2.14 10.22 -18.08
CA TRP A 133 -3.32 10.88 -17.52
C TRP A 133 -4.27 11.49 -18.57
N GLY A 134 -3.76 11.83 -19.76
CA GLY A 134 -4.58 12.28 -20.88
C GLY A 134 -5.57 11.22 -21.39
N PHE A 135 -5.29 9.93 -21.16
CA PHE A 135 -6.16 8.82 -21.58
C PHE A 135 -7.41 8.68 -20.69
N LEU A 136 -7.31 9.10 -19.42
CA LEU A 136 -8.44 9.05 -18.50
C LEU A 136 -9.42 10.20 -18.78
N GLY A 137 -8.99 11.32 -19.38
CA GLY A 137 -9.89 12.42 -19.75
C GLY A 137 -10.42 13.24 -18.56
N PRO A 138 -11.20 14.31 -18.82
CA PRO A 138 -11.55 15.31 -17.81
C PRO A 138 -12.57 14.84 -16.75
N LYS A 139 -13.19 13.67 -16.94
CA LYS A 139 -14.22 13.11 -16.05
C LYS A 139 -13.67 12.53 -14.74
N PHE A 140 -12.37 12.62 -14.48
CA PHE A 140 -11.73 12.07 -13.28
C PHE A 140 -11.11 13.16 -12.39
N PRO A 141 -11.92 14.05 -11.76
CA PRO A 141 -11.43 15.14 -10.91
C PRO A 141 -10.93 14.68 -9.52
N GLU A 142 -11.10 13.40 -9.16
CA GLU A 142 -10.71 12.86 -7.85
C GLU A 142 -9.19 12.90 -7.61
N HIS A 143 -8.37 13.10 -8.66
CA HIS A 143 -6.91 13.02 -8.58
C HIS A 143 -6.24 14.17 -7.82
N VAL A 144 -6.89 15.32 -7.64
CA VAL A 144 -6.33 16.42 -6.85
C VAL A 144 -6.55 16.21 -5.33
N THR A 145 -7.52 15.36 -4.96
CA THR A 145 -7.95 15.19 -3.55
C THR A 145 -7.83 13.76 -3.00
N LEU A 146 -7.63 12.74 -3.85
CA LEU A 146 -7.36 11.36 -3.42
C LEU A 146 -6.07 11.24 -2.61
N ASP A 147 -5.02 12.01 -2.95
CA ASP A 147 -3.79 12.14 -2.15
C ASP A 147 -4.03 12.74 -0.75
N LYS A 148 -5.22 13.30 -0.47
CA LYS A 148 -5.63 13.76 0.87
C LYS A 148 -6.67 12.83 1.53
N LYS A 149 -7.52 12.16 0.75
CA LYS A 149 -8.61 11.30 1.26
C LYS A 149 -8.20 9.83 1.51
N LEU A 150 -7.24 9.28 0.76
CA LEU A 150 -6.73 7.91 0.96
C LEU A 150 -5.98 7.74 2.29
N TRP A 151 -5.42 8.83 2.80
CA TRP A 151 -4.56 8.87 3.99
C TRP A 151 -5.31 9.34 5.26
N GLY A 152 -6.65 9.30 5.22
CA GLY A 152 -7.51 9.71 6.33
C GLY A 152 -7.05 9.09 7.65
N ASN A 153 -6.76 9.98 8.60
CA ASN A 153 -6.14 9.75 9.90
C ASN A 153 -6.49 8.40 10.55
N PHE A 154 -5.52 7.48 10.56
CA PHE A 154 -5.50 6.41 11.54
C PHE A 154 -5.31 7.07 12.91
N LYS A 155 -6.32 6.99 13.79
CA LYS A 155 -6.10 7.29 15.20
C LYS A 155 -5.36 6.08 15.78
N ASP A 156 -4.11 6.28 16.17
CA ASP A 156 -3.41 5.31 16.99
C ASP A 156 -4.22 5.06 18.27
N SER A 157 -4.02 3.91 18.92
CA SER A 157 -4.76 3.44 20.10
C SER A 157 -4.64 4.34 21.36
N THR A 158 -4.07 5.52 21.23
CA THR A 158 -3.95 6.58 22.25
C THR A 158 -4.80 7.81 21.96
N GLY A 159 -5.54 7.84 20.84
CA GLY A 159 -6.48 8.93 20.52
C GLY A 159 -5.85 10.22 19.95
N GLU A 160 -4.52 10.29 19.80
CA GLU A 160 -3.85 11.47 19.25
C GLU A 160 -3.82 11.46 17.72
N THR A 161 -4.27 12.57 17.13
CA THR A 161 -4.19 12.83 15.69
C THR A 161 -2.90 13.60 15.39
N LYS A 162 -1.83 12.91 14.96
CA LYS A 162 -0.64 13.61 14.45
C LYS A 162 -0.86 14.04 13.00
N LYS A 163 -1.16 15.33 12.80
CA LYS A 163 -1.00 16.00 11.50
C LYS A 163 0.48 15.94 11.11
N THR A 164 0.84 15.05 10.19
CA THR A 164 2.14 15.08 9.51
C THR A 164 2.07 15.98 8.29
N THR A 165 1.94 17.29 8.50
CA THR A 165 2.31 18.27 7.48
C THR A 165 3.84 18.38 7.45
N ARG A 166 4.49 17.55 6.63
CA ARG A 166 5.79 17.95 6.07
C ARG A 166 5.50 18.88 4.90
N GLY A 167 5.81 20.16 5.08
CA GLY A 167 5.75 21.16 4.02
C GLY A 167 6.56 20.68 2.82
N SER A 168 5.89 20.56 1.68
CA SER A 168 6.54 20.32 0.40
C SER A 168 7.28 21.59 0.00
N SER A 169 8.61 21.57 0.00
CA SER A 169 9.47 22.62 -0.56
C SER A 169 9.57 22.51 -2.09
N VAL A 170 8.42 22.35 -2.76
CA VAL A 170 8.33 22.39 -4.22
C VAL A 170 7.80 23.79 -4.60
N PRO A 171 8.55 24.60 -5.36
CA PRO A 171 8.08 25.92 -5.76
C PRO A 171 6.85 25.79 -6.68
N ASP A 172 5.83 26.58 -6.39
CA ASP A 172 4.61 26.67 -7.18
C ASP A 172 4.94 27.28 -8.57
N PRO A 173 4.64 26.61 -9.70
CA PRO A 173 4.97 27.12 -11.04
C PRO A 173 4.22 28.40 -11.41
N LYS A 174 3.26 28.84 -10.60
CA LYS A 174 2.39 29.99 -10.89
C LYS A 174 2.95 31.35 -10.45
N ASN A 175 4.14 31.41 -9.87
CA ASN A 175 4.75 32.67 -9.43
C ASN A 175 5.95 33.07 -10.31
N LYS A 176 5.74 33.19 -11.62
CA LYS A 176 6.63 34.01 -12.47
C LYS A 176 6.17 35.46 -12.37
N LYS A 177 6.72 36.21 -11.41
CA LYS A 177 6.79 37.66 -11.54
C LYS A 177 7.64 37.97 -12.77
N GLN A 178 7.04 38.66 -13.73
CA GLN A 178 7.78 39.37 -14.77
C GLN A 178 8.81 40.28 -14.10
N SER A 179 10.05 40.21 -14.55
CA SER A 179 11.00 41.30 -14.40
C SER A 179 11.27 41.86 -15.79
N ASP A 180 10.83 43.10 -15.97
CA ASP A 180 11.05 43.94 -17.12
C ASP A 180 12.53 44.15 -17.45
N LYS A 181 12.78 44.29 -18.76
CA LYS A 181 13.77 45.13 -19.48
C LYS A 181 15.23 45.11 -19.02
N VAL A 182 16.15 45.00 -19.99
CA VAL A 182 17.03 46.11 -20.42
C VAL A 182 17.93 45.68 -21.60
N ARG A 183 17.73 46.43 -22.69
CA ARG A 183 18.63 46.93 -23.75
C ARG A 183 19.38 45.99 -24.70
N ASP A 184 18.93 46.09 -25.94
CA ASP A 184 19.74 46.03 -27.17
C ASP A 184 20.97 46.93 -27.08
N ASN A 185 22.08 46.48 -27.65
CA ASN A 185 23.13 47.34 -28.19
C ASN A 185 23.61 46.76 -29.53
N PRO A 186 23.71 47.57 -30.61
CA PRO A 186 24.25 47.15 -31.89
C PRO A 186 25.73 47.53 -32.03
N GLY A 187 26.48 46.74 -32.81
CA GLY A 187 27.69 47.19 -33.51
C GLY A 187 29.04 46.88 -32.85
N GLY A 188 29.89 46.17 -33.60
CA GLY A 188 31.29 45.87 -33.30
C GLY A 188 31.76 44.63 -34.05
#